data_AF-A0A8T1NU29-F1
#
_entry.id   AF-A0A8T1NU29-F1
#
_cell.length_a   1.000
_cell.length_b   1.000
_cell.length_c   1.000
_cell.angle_alpha   90.00
_cell.angle_beta   90.00
_cell.angle_gamma   90.00
#
_symmetry.space_group_name_H-M   'P 1'
#
loop_
_entity.id
_entity.type
_entity.pdbx_description
1 polymer ?
#
loop_
_entity_poly.entity_id
_entity_poly.type
_entity_poly.pdbx_seq_one_letter_code
_entity_poly.pdbx_strand_id
1 'polypeptide(L)'
;MTDLFCPDCKRATEVVFDHSAGDTVCYECGLVLEAHSIDETSEWRTFANESGDNDPVRVGGPSNPLLADGGLSTVISRPNGASGDFLSSSLGRWHNRGSNPDRSLIQAFKAIATMSDRS
;
A
#
# COMPACT_ATOMS: atom_id res chain seq x y z
N MET A 1 -7.88 -16.95 16.36
CA MET A 1 -9.21 -17.46 16.02
C MET A 1 -10.19 -16.32 16.21
N THR A 2 -10.79 -15.80 15.15
CA THR A 2 -11.89 -14.84 15.23
C THR A 2 -13.19 -15.63 15.38
N ASP A 3 -13.84 -15.53 16.54
CA ASP A 3 -15.13 -16.17 16.75
C ASP A 3 -16.22 -15.37 16.02
N LEU A 4 -16.95 -16.01 15.09
CA LEU A 4 -18.09 -15.42 14.39
C LEU A 4 -19.39 -16.09 14.85
N PHE A 5 -20.48 -15.33 14.86
CA PHE A 5 -21.79 -15.87 15.23
C PHE A 5 -22.40 -16.64 14.06
N CYS A 6 -22.68 -17.93 14.27
CA CYS A 6 -23.37 -18.75 13.28
C CYS A 6 -24.90 -18.69 13.51
N PRO A 7 -25.70 -18.28 12.51
CA PRO A 7 -27.16 -18.22 12.65
C PRO A 7 -27.82 -19.59 12.79
N ASP A 8 -27.23 -20.65 12.22
CA ASP A 8 -27.76 -22.01 12.31
C ASP A 8 -27.43 -22.67 13.66
N CYS A 9 -26.19 -22.55 14.13
CA CYS A 9 -25.81 -23.06 15.46
C CYS A 9 -26.33 -22.17 16.60
N LYS A 10 -26.73 -20.94 16.31
CA LYS A 10 -27.18 -19.91 17.27
C LYS A 10 -26.17 -19.62 18.39
N ARG A 11 -24.89 -19.73 18.09
CA ARG A 11 -23.78 -19.44 19.01
C ARG A 11 -22.58 -18.87 18.27
N ALA A 12 -21.66 -18.28 19.02
CA ALA A 12 -20.32 -18.01 18.53
C ALA A 12 -19.63 -19.34 18.24
N THR A 13 -19.06 -19.46 17.04
CA THR A 13 -18.37 -20.67 16.58
C THR A 13 -17.02 -20.29 16.03
N GLU A 14 -16.09 -21.22 16.18
CA GLU A 14 -14.85 -21.21 15.43
C GLU A 14 -15.16 -21.32 13.93
N VAL A 15 -14.40 -20.60 13.11
CA VAL A 15 -14.56 -20.56 11.66
C VAL A 15 -13.28 -21.01 10.96
N VAL A 16 -13.47 -21.65 9.81
CA VAL A 16 -12.40 -22.04 8.90
C VAL A 16 -12.49 -21.18 7.66
N PHE A 17 -11.35 -20.65 7.23
CA PHE A 17 -11.26 -19.86 6.01
C PHE A 17 -10.77 -20.76 4.87
N ASP A 18 -11.62 -20.98 3.87
CA ASP A 18 -11.25 -21.64 2.63
C ASP A 18 -10.70 -20.60 1.64
N HIS A 19 -9.38 -20.42 1.65
CA HIS A 19 -8.69 -19.48 0.75
C HIS A 19 -8.88 -19.83 -0.74
N SER A 20 -9.19 -21.09 -1.09
CA SER A 20 -9.33 -21.49 -2.49
C SER A 20 -10.68 -21.08 -3.08
N ALA A 21 -11.74 -21.10 -2.25
CA ALA A 21 -13.07 -20.62 -2.60
C ALA A 21 -13.28 -19.14 -2.26
N GLY A 22 -12.52 -18.60 -1.30
CA GLY A 22 -12.76 -17.28 -0.72
C GLY A 22 -13.93 -17.29 0.27
N ASP A 23 -14.15 -18.40 0.97
CA ASP A 23 -15.31 -18.59 1.84
C ASP A 23 -14.91 -18.74 3.31
N THR A 24 -15.69 -18.13 4.21
CA THR A 24 -15.59 -18.35 5.66
C THR A 24 -16.69 -19.31 6.09
N VAL A 25 -16.31 -20.45 6.63
CA VAL A 25 -17.22 -21.56 6.94
C VAL A 25 -17.27 -21.82 8.44
N CYS A 26 -18.47 -22.00 8.98
CA CYS A 26 -18.67 -22.46 10.36
C CYS A 26 -18.12 -23.88 10.54
N TYR A 27 -17.19 -24.06 11.49
CA TYR A 27 -16.57 -25.37 11.74
C TYR A 27 -17.57 -26.44 12.20
N GLU A 28 -18.67 -26.03 12.84
CA GLU A 28 -19.59 -26.96 13.49
C GLU A 28 -20.70 -27.49 12.58
N CYS A 29 -21.25 -26.64 11.71
CA CYS A 29 -22.40 -27.00 10.86
C CYS A 29 -22.09 -26.94 9.36
N GLY A 30 -20.93 -26.40 8.95
CA GLY A 30 -20.56 -26.26 7.54
C GLY A 30 -21.26 -25.11 6.80
N LEU A 31 -22.03 -24.26 7.51
CA LEU A 31 -22.65 -23.09 6.91
C LEU A 31 -21.58 -22.07 6.46
N VAL A 32 -21.68 -21.61 5.22
CA VAL A 32 -20.89 -20.47 4.71
C VAL A 32 -21.43 -19.18 5.33
N LEU A 33 -20.62 -18.53 6.17
CA LEU A 33 -20.97 -17.30 6.88
C LEU A 33 -20.65 -16.05 6.06
N GLU A 34 -19.60 -16.13 5.24
CA GLU A 34 -19.18 -15.08 4.31
C GLU A 34 -18.65 -15.76 3.04
N ALA A 35 -19.01 -15.23 1.88
CA ALA A 35 -18.58 -15.73 0.58
C ALA A 35 -17.91 -14.61 -0.21
N HIS A 36 -17.01 -14.97 -1.13
CA HIS A 36 -16.25 -14.02 -1.96
C HIS A 36 -15.39 -13.03 -1.15
N SER A 37 -14.80 -13.51 -0.07
CA SER A 37 -13.81 -12.75 0.67
C SER A 37 -12.61 -12.42 -0.23
N ILE A 38 -12.17 -11.17 -0.13
CA ILE A 38 -10.99 -10.68 -0.85
C ILE A 38 -9.78 -10.95 0.02
N ASP A 39 -8.79 -11.64 -0.52
CA ASP A 39 -7.50 -11.77 0.15
C ASP A 39 -6.77 -10.40 0.10
N GLU A 40 -6.69 -9.75 1.26
CA GLU A 40 -5.97 -8.47 1.42
C GLU A 40 -4.46 -8.66 1.57
N THR A 41 -3.99 -9.91 1.68
CA THR A 41 -2.56 -10.17 1.75
C THR A 41 -1.93 -9.92 0.40
N SER A 42 -0.73 -9.34 0.41
CA SER A 42 0.05 -9.20 -0.81
C SER A 42 0.42 -10.60 -1.29
N GLU A 43 0.05 -10.94 -2.52
CA GLU A 43 0.61 -12.11 -3.19
C GLU A 43 2.11 -11.85 -3.38
N TRP A 44 2.92 -12.25 -2.40
CA TRP A 44 4.37 -12.01 -2.40
C TRP A 44 5.10 -12.72 -3.54
N ARG A 45 4.38 -13.51 -4.34
CA ARG A 45 4.87 -14.24 -5.50
C ARG A 45 4.52 -13.49 -6.78
N THR A 46 4.98 -12.26 -6.91
CA THR A 46 5.21 -11.71 -8.24
C THR A 46 6.44 -12.41 -8.81
N PHE A 47 6.26 -13.26 -9.82
CA PHE A 47 7.37 -13.81 -10.61
C PHE A 47 8.12 -12.71 -11.41
N ALA A 48 7.78 -11.45 -11.21
CA ALA A 48 8.52 -10.30 -11.69
C ALA A 48 9.79 -10.10 -10.84
N ASN A 49 10.75 -11.01 -11.01
CA ASN A 49 12.16 -10.73 -10.73
C ASN A 49 12.73 -9.72 -11.76
N GLU A 50 11.86 -8.94 -12.39
CA GLU A 50 12.11 -8.03 -13.49
C GLU A 50 12.03 -6.60 -12.93
N SER A 51 13.12 -6.19 -12.30
CA SER A 51 13.55 -4.79 -12.20
C SER A 51 12.52 -3.77 -11.69
N GLY A 52 12.52 -3.53 -10.38
CA GLY A 52 12.52 -2.22 -9.70
C GLY A 52 11.36 -1.23 -9.86
N ASP A 53 10.72 -1.16 -11.03
CA ASP A 53 9.80 -0.07 -11.41
C ASP A 53 8.58 -0.54 -12.23
N ASN A 54 8.56 -1.80 -12.68
CA ASN A 54 7.50 -2.33 -13.57
C ASN A 54 6.67 -3.39 -12.87
N ASP A 55 6.10 -3.06 -11.71
CA ASP A 55 5.06 -3.87 -11.08
C ASP A 55 3.68 -3.42 -11.61
N PRO A 56 3.08 -4.14 -12.58
CA PRO A 56 1.80 -3.73 -13.17
C PRO A 56 0.63 -3.80 -12.19
N VAL A 57 0.77 -4.52 -11.06
CA VAL A 57 -0.27 -4.59 -10.01
C VAL A 57 -0.12 -3.50 -8.95
N ARG A 58 0.99 -2.74 -8.96
CA ARG A 58 1.19 -1.63 -8.02
C ARG A 58 0.27 -0.45 -8.36
N VAL A 59 -0.82 -0.34 -7.61
CA VAL A 59 -1.80 0.76 -7.72
C VAL A 59 -1.53 1.94 -6.76
N GLY A 60 -0.58 1.80 -5.84
CA GLY A 60 -0.29 2.80 -4.80
C GLY A 60 1.18 2.88 -4.37
N GLY A 61 1.53 3.99 -3.74
CA GLY A 61 2.82 4.22 -3.09
C GLY A 61 2.75 4.00 -1.57
N PRO A 62 3.89 3.79 -0.89
CA PRO A 62 3.92 3.76 0.57
C PRO A 62 3.50 5.13 1.12
N SER A 63 2.62 5.13 2.14
CA SER A 63 2.30 6.33 2.92
C SER A 63 2.99 6.27 4.27
N ASN A 64 3.35 7.44 4.81
CA ASN A 64 3.94 7.54 6.14
C ASN A 64 2.93 8.24 7.07
N PRO A 65 2.30 7.52 8.02
CA PRO A 65 1.29 8.09 8.91
C PRO A 65 1.85 9.17 9.86
N LEU A 66 3.17 9.30 9.97
CA LEU A 66 3.82 10.35 10.77
C LEU A 66 3.92 11.71 10.05
N LEU A 67 3.62 11.75 8.75
CA LEU A 67 3.60 12.97 7.94
C LEU A 67 2.16 13.45 7.73
N ALA A 68 1.99 14.76 7.49
CA ALA A 68 0.70 15.31 7.11
C ALA A 68 0.20 14.68 5.81
N ASP A 69 -1.10 14.38 5.76
CA ASP A 69 -1.74 13.66 4.65
C ASP A 69 -1.01 12.38 4.22
N GLY A 70 -0.27 11.73 5.13
CA GLY A 70 0.49 10.52 4.82
C GLY A 70 1.75 10.74 3.97
N GLY A 71 2.19 12.00 3.78
CA GLY A 71 3.32 12.35 2.94
C GLY A 71 3.03 12.24 1.44
N LEU A 72 1.76 12.30 1.05
CA LEU A 72 1.33 12.17 -0.34
C LEU A 72 1.92 13.29 -1.21
N SER A 73 2.80 12.91 -2.12
CA SER A 73 3.33 13.80 -3.16
C SER A 73 3.59 12.99 -4.42
N THR A 74 3.45 13.61 -5.60
CA THR A 74 3.74 12.98 -6.88
C THR A 74 4.74 13.83 -7.65
N VAL A 75 5.66 13.18 -8.36
CA VAL A 75 6.67 13.86 -9.19
C VAL A 75 6.35 13.61 -10.65
N ILE A 76 6.09 14.68 -11.39
CA ILE A 76 5.96 14.62 -12.85
C ILE A 76 7.36 14.72 -13.44
N SER A 77 7.86 13.60 -13.95
CA SER A 77 9.16 13.49 -14.59
C SER A 77 9.04 13.45 -16.12
N ARG A 78 10.16 13.66 -16.81
CA ARG A 78 10.23 13.55 -18.27
C ARG A 78 9.95 12.08 -18.68
N PRO A 79 9.19 11.82 -19.75
CA PRO A 79 9.01 10.48 -20.26
C PRO A 79 10.29 9.97 -20.92
N ASN A 80 10.48 8.65 -20.86
CA ASN A 80 11.61 7.97 -21.48
C ASN A 80 11.58 8.19 -23.01
N GLY A 81 12.70 8.65 -23.59
CA GLY A 81 12.84 8.87 -25.05
C GLY A 81 12.49 10.27 -25.55
N ALA A 82 12.05 11.20 -24.69
CA ALA A 82 11.85 12.58 -25.10
C ALA A 82 13.18 13.34 -25.26
N SER A 83 13.43 13.87 -26.46
CA SER A 83 14.55 14.78 -26.76
C SER A 83 14.05 16.22 -26.77
N GLY A 84 14.64 17.10 -25.94
CA GLY A 84 14.24 18.50 -25.80
C GLY A 84 13.61 18.84 -24.43
N ASP A 85 13.38 20.13 -24.16
CA ASP A 85 12.81 20.64 -22.90
C ASP A 85 11.33 20.31 -22.73
N PHE A 86 11.08 19.10 -22.21
CA PHE A 86 9.74 18.54 -21.99
C PHE A 86 9.01 19.17 -20.78
N LEU A 87 9.75 19.56 -19.74
CA LEU A 87 9.16 20.25 -18.60
C LEU A 87 9.18 21.75 -18.89
N SER A 88 8.00 22.32 -19.16
CA SER A 88 7.87 23.77 -19.19
C SER A 88 8.42 24.33 -17.88
N SER A 89 9.26 25.35 -17.96
CA SER A 89 9.82 26.02 -16.78
C SER A 89 8.73 26.47 -15.77
N SER A 90 7.47 26.60 -16.21
CA SER A 90 6.32 26.82 -15.35
C SER A 90 5.98 25.63 -14.45
N LEU A 91 6.03 24.38 -14.93
CA LEU A 91 5.63 23.20 -14.17
C LEU A 91 6.57 22.96 -12.98
N GLY A 92 7.88 23.04 -13.19
CA GLY A 92 8.86 22.95 -12.10
C GLY A 92 8.70 24.10 -11.08
N ARG A 93 8.36 25.31 -11.56
CA ARG A 93 8.03 26.44 -10.67
C ARG A 93 6.75 26.19 -9.86
N TRP A 94 5.72 25.60 -10.46
CA TRP A 94 4.48 25.26 -9.77
C TRP A 94 4.70 24.16 -8.72
N HIS A 95 5.49 23.14 -9.03
CA HIS A 95 5.82 22.10 -8.06
C HIS A 95 6.59 22.66 -6.85
N ASN A 96 7.53 23.57 -7.09
CA ASN A 96 8.30 24.22 -6.01
C ASN A 96 7.49 25.25 -5.18
N ARG A 97 6.30 25.66 -5.64
CA ARG A 97 5.43 26.59 -4.88
C ARG A 97 4.61 25.89 -3.80
N GLY A 98 4.54 24.56 -3.79
CA GLY A 98 3.87 23.80 -2.74
C GLY A 98 4.55 24.00 -1.39
N SER A 99 3.86 24.64 -0.45
CA SER A 99 4.30 24.69 0.94
C SER A 99 4.08 23.31 1.57
N ASN A 100 5.17 22.62 1.89
CA ASN A 100 5.12 21.32 2.56
C ASN A 100 5.32 21.54 4.06
N PRO A 101 4.28 21.38 4.91
CA PRO A 101 4.39 21.63 6.35
C PRO A 101 5.39 20.67 7.01
N ASP A 102 5.59 19.48 6.43
CA ASP A 102 6.48 18.44 6.95
C ASP A 102 7.96 18.62 6.55
N ARG A 103 8.32 19.71 5.86
CA ARG A 103 9.68 19.89 5.33
C ARG A 103 10.76 19.78 6.42
N SER A 104 10.51 20.34 7.60
CA SER A 104 11.43 20.26 8.74
C SER A 104 11.56 18.84 9.30
N LEU A 105 10.43 18.14 9.39
CA LEU A 105 10.34 16.77 9.89
C LEU A 105 11.06 15.79 8.94
N ILE A 106 10.85 15.94 7.63
CA ILE A 106 11.58 15.19 6.60
C ILE A 106 13.09 15.43 6.68
N GLN A 107 13.52 16.68 6.92
CA GLN A 107 14.95 16.99 7.10
C GLN A 107 15.54 16.31 8.34
N ALA A 108 14.79 16.26 9.45
CA ALA A 108 15.22 15.57 10.66
C ALA A 108 15.39 14.06 10.43
N PHE A 109 14.43 13.40 9.77
CA PHE A 109 14.56 11.97 9.42
C PHE A 109 15.78 11.70 8.54
N LYS A 110 16.06 12.57 7.56
CA LYS A 110 17.26 12.45 6.72
C LYS A 110 18.54 12.56 7.56
N ALA A 111 18.60 13.50 8.51
CA ALA A 111 19.76 13.64 9.38
C ALA A 111 19.99 12.38 10.22
N ILE A 112 18.93 11.81 10.83
CA ILE A 112 19.01 10.58 11.62
C ILE A 112 19.52 9.40 10.78
N ALA A 113 18.99 9.24 9.56
CA ALA A 113 19.45 8.21 8.64
C ALA A 113 20.95 8.36 8.35
N THR A 114 21.40 9.58 8.00
CA THR A 114 22.83 9.81 7.72
C THR A 114 23.74 9.61 8.92
N MET A 115 23.25 9.85 10.14
CA MET A 115 24.01 9.57 11.36
C MET A 115 24.10 8.05 11.62
N SER A 116 23.01 7.33 11.37
CA SER A 116 22.92 5.88 11.57
C SER A 116 23.78 5.11 10.54
N ASP A 117 23.85 5.58 9.30
CA ASP A 117 24.67 4.95 8.25
C ASP A 117 26.18 5.14 8.46
N ARG A 118 26.56 6.09 9.34
CA ARG A 118 27.97 6.40 9.65
C ARG A 118 28.48 5.66 10.89
N SER A 119 27.59 5.10 11.70
CA SER A 119 27.91 4.30 12.88
C SER A 119 28.04 2.83 12.55
#